data_AF-A0A971T5Y7-F1
#
_entry.id   AF-A0A971T5Y7-F1
#
_cell.length_a   1.000
_cell.length_b   1.000
_cell.length_c   1.000
_cell.angle_alpha   90.00
_cell.angle_beta   90.00
_cell.angle_gamma   90.00
#
_symmetry.space_group_name_H-M   'P 1'
#
loop_
_entity.id
_entity.type
_entity.pdbx_description
1 polymer ?
#
loop_
_entity_poly.entity_id
_entity_poly.type
_entity_poly.pdbx_seq_one_letter_code
_entity_poly.pdbx_strand_id
1 'polypeptide(L)' 'MTRFSTRELLYLEDSSKIFEAIQKTCQHAMSECSDPQVKSLMQDMSNQHRQWIQSSASLVSKSGRMQ' A
#
# COMPACT_ATOMS: atom_id res chain seq x y z
N MET A 1 8.50 5.13 21.51
CA MET A 1 7.53 5.41 20.43
C MET A 1 8.08 6.54 19.60
N THR A 2 8.31 6.33 18.32
CA THR A 2 8.87 7.35 17.41
C THR A 2 7.76 8.33 17.04
N ARG A 3 7.93 9.62 17.38
CA ARG A 3 7.05 10.68 16.86
C ARG A 3 7.53 11.02 15.46
N PHE A 4 6.67 10.87 14.46
CA PHE A 4 6.95 11.31 13.11
C PHE A 4 6.84 12.84 13.02
N SER A 5 7.77 13.45 12.31
CA SER A 5 7.68 14.83 11.87
C SER A 5 6.58 15.00 10.82
N THR A 6 6.10 16.23 10.62
CA THR A 6 5.16 16.57 9.54
C THR A 6 5.65 16.11 8.17
N ARG A 7 6.95 16.20 7.91
CA ARG A 7 7.55 15.76 6.65
C ARG A 7 7.43 14.24 6.47
N GLU A 8 7.68 13.47 7.51
CA GLU A 8 7.55 12.00 7.48
C GLU A 8 6.09 11.57 7.32
N LEU A 9 5.14 12.29 7.93
CA LEU A 9 3.71 12.04 7.74
C LEU A 9 3.28 12.30 6.28
N LEU A 10 3.78 13.38 5.65
CA LEU A 10 3.52 13.66 4.23
C LEU A 10 4.11 12.59 3.32
N TYR A 11 5.33 12.10 3.59
CA TYR A 11 5.91 10.98 2.83
C TYR A 11 5.09 9.70 2.96
N LEU A 12 4.54 9.42 4.14
CA LEU A 12 3.67 8.27 4.35
C LEU A 12 2.34 8.42 3.60
N GLU A 13 1.78 9.63 3.57
CA GLU A 13 0.57 9.94 2.80
C GLU A 13 0.78 9.78 1.29
N ASP A 14 1.87 10.34 0.76
CA ASP A 14 2.23 10.20 -0.67
C ASP A 14 2.50 8.74 -1.04
N SER A 15 3.21 8.00 -0.17
CA SER A 15 3.43 6.57 -0.36
C SER A 15 2.10 5.79 -0.42
N SER A 16 1.13 6.15 0.41
CA SER A 16 -0.20 5.53 0.38
C SER A 16 -0.89 5.71 -0.97
N LYS A 17 -0.83 6.92 -1.55
CA LYS A 17 -1.40 7.21 -2.88
C LYS A 17 -0.72 6.40 -3.99
N ILE A 18 0.61 6.26 -3.91
CA ILE A 18 1.39 5.45 -4.86
C ILE A 18 0.95 3.98 -4.78
N PHE A 19 0.81 3.44 -3.56
CA PHE A 19 0.39 2.05 -3.39
C PHE A 19 -1.03 1.79 -3.88
N GLU A 20 -1.97 2.73 -3.70
CA GLU A 20 -3.31 2.63 -4.29
C GLU A 20 -3.27 2.60 -5.81
N ALA A 21 -2.43 3.41 -6.44
CA ALA A 21 -2.26 3.41 -7.89
C ALA A 21 -1.70 2.06 -8.38
N ILE A 22 -0.67 1.53 -7.72
CA ILE A 22 -0.11 0.21 -8.02
C ILE A 22 -1.17 -0.88 -7.88
N GLN A 23 -1.99 -0.86 -6.82
CA GLN A 23 -3.06 -1.84 -6.61
C GLN A 23 -4.05 -1.83 -7.77
N LYS A 24 -4.47 -0.66 -8.25
CA LYS A 24 -5.38 -0.53 -9.41
C LYS A 24 -4.73 -1.09 -10.68
N THR A 25 -3.45 -0.81 -10.91
CA THR A 25 -2.71 -1.37 -12.05
C THR A 25 -2.62 -2.89 -11.99
N CYS A 26 -2.31 -3.47 -10.82
CA CYS A 26 -2.29 -4.92 -10.63
C CYS A 26 -3.67 -5.53 -10.90
N GLN A 27 -4.75 -4.89 -10.42
CA GLN A 27 -6.12 -5.36 -10.66
C GLN A 27 -6.50 -5.36 -12.15
N HIS A 28 -6.15 -4.27 -12.85
CA HIS A 28 -6.37 -4.18 -14.29
C HIS A 28 -5.56 -5.24 -15.05
N ALA A 29 -4.26 -5.38 -14.76
CA ALA A 29 -3.40 -6.39 -15.38
C ALA A 29 -3.90 -7.83 -15.13
N MET A 30 -4.39 -8.12 -13.91
CA MET A 30 -5.00 -9.43 -13.61
C MET A 30 -6.30 -9.68 -14.40
N SER A 31 -7.05 -8.63 -14.73
CA SER A 31 -8.28 -8.76 -15.52
C SER A 31 -8.01 -9.09 -16.99
N GLU A 32 -6.87 -8.63 -17.52
CA GLU A 32 -6.46 -8.86 -18.91
C GLU A 32 -5.56 -10.08 -19.07
N CYS A 33 -4.88 -10.50 -18.01
CA CYS A 33 -4.07 -11.70 -18.03
C CYS A 33 -4.96 -12.94 -18.20
N SER A 34 -4.54 -13.87 -19.05
CA SER A 34 -5.18 -15.18 -19.24
C SER A 34 -4.37 -16.32 -18.62
N ASP A 35 -3.08 -16.09 -18.35
CA ASP A 35 -2.17 -17.06 -17.77
C ASP A 35 -2.41 -17.24 -16.25
N PRO A 36 -2.74 -18.46 -15.77
CA PRO A 36 -3.03 -18.71 -14.36
C PRO A 36 -1.83 -18.51 -13.42
N GLN A 37 -0.60 -18.80 -13.85
CA GLN A 37 0.60 -18.60 -13.01
C GLN A 37 0.90 -17.11 -12.86
N VAL A 38 0.79 -16.35 -13.93
CA VAL A 38 0.97 -14.89 -13.88
C VAL A 38 -0.11 -14.24 -13.02
N LYS A 39 -1.37 -14.71 -13.09
CA LYS A 39 -2.43 -14.27 -12.17
C LYS A 39 -2.10 -14.54 -10.72
N SER A 40 -1.62 -15.75 -10.40
CA SER A 40 -1.24 -16.11 -9.02
C SER A 40 -0.14 -15.19 -8.50
N LEU A 41 0.90 -14.96 -9.30
CA LEU A 41 2.01 -14.07 -8.95
C LEU A 41 1.53 -12.63 -8.71
N MET A 42 0.67 -12.10 -9.60
CA MET A 42 0.10 -10.76 -9.45
C MET A 42 -0.80 -10.64 -8.22
N GLN A 43 -1.55 -11.70 -7.91
CA GLN A 43 -2.40 -11.75 -6.71
C GLN A 43 -1.56 -11.73 -5.42
N ASP A 44 -0.45 -12.47 -5.39
CA ASP A 44 0.48 -12.47 -4.25
C ASP A 44 1.13 -11.10 -4.05
N MET A 45 1.59 -10.46 -5.14
CA MET A 45 2.10 -9.09 -5.10
C MET A 45 1.04 -8.10 -4.58
N SER A 46 -0.20 -8.23 -5.06
CA SER A 46 -1.32 -7.39 -4.62
C SER A 46 -1.61 -7.53 -3.11
N ASN A 47 -1.49 -8.75 -2.59
CA ASN A 47 -1.66 -9.04 -1.17
C ASN A 47 -0.53 -8.44 -0.32
N GLN A 48 0.73 -8.56 -0.76
CA GLN A 48 1.88 -7.97 -0.08
C GLN A 48 1.79 -6.45 -0.04
N HIS A 49 1.44 -5.81 -1.15
CA HIS A 49 1.23 -4.36 -1.20
C HIS A 49 0.14 -3.90 -0.23
N ARG A 50 -0.99 -4.62 -0.16
CA ARG A 50 -2.07 -4.30 0.78
C ARG A 50 -1.61 -4.37 2.25
N GLN A 51 -0.76 -5.34 2.60
CA GLN A 51 -0.18 -5.43 3.94
C GLN A 51 0.75 -4.25 4.25
N TRP A 52 1.56 -3.80 3.28
CA TRP A 52 2.41 -2.63 3.44
C TRP A 52 1.60 -1.34 3.61
N ILE A 53 0.52 -1.16 2.84
CA ILE A 53 -0.41 -0.03 3.01
C ILE A 53 -1.03 -0.01 4.41
N GLN A 54 -1.54 -1.16 4.87
CA GLN A 54 -2.15 -1.25 6.19
C GLN A 54 -1.13 -0.96 7.29
N SER A 55 0.09 -1.46 7.15
CA SER A 55 1.17 -1.24 8.09
C SER A 55 1.57 0.24 8.15
N SER A 56 1.77 0.90 7.00
CA SER A 56 2.12 2.31 6.93
C SER A 56 0.99 3.21 7.45
N ALA A 57 -0.26 2.95 7.09
CA ALA A 57 -1.43 3.67 7.60
C ALA A 57 -1.56 3.53 9.12
N SER A 58 -1.23 2.36 9.69
CA SER A 58 -1.27 2.15 11.14
C SER A 58 -0.21 2.98 11.89
N LEU A 59 0.94 3.24 11.27
CA LEU A 59 2.00 4.09 11.83
C LEU A 59 1.56 5.56 11.88
N VAL A 60 0.92 6.05 10.83
CA VAL A 60 0.34 7.41 10.76
C VAL A 60 -0.78 7.57 11.81
N SER A 61 -1.72 6.61 11.86
CA SER A 61 -2.90 6.65 12.73
C SER A 61 -2.54 6.64 14.22
N LYS A 62 -1.52 5.85 14.60
CA LYS A 62 -0.99 5.81 15.98
C LYS A 62 -0.27 7.11 16.36
N SER A 63 0.35 7.78 15.40
CA SER A 63 1.01 9.07 15.62
C SER A 63 -0.01 10.22 15.80
N GLY A 64 -1.15 10.18 15.11
CA GLY A 64 -2.20 11.21 15.20
C GLY A 64 -3.10 11.11 16.44
N ARG A 65 -3.24 9.92 17.05
CA ARG A 65 -4.07 9.70 18.25
C ARG A 65 -3.42 10.08 19.59
N MET A 66 -2.19 10.61 19.58
CA MET A 66 -1.48 11.09 20.78
C MET A 66 -1.38 12.63 20.83
N GLN A 67 -2.34 13.33 20.23
CA GLN A 67 -2.58 14.75 20.46
C GLN A 67 -3.77 14.92 21.41
#